data_AF-A0A7V0RI78-F1
#
_entry.id   AF-A0A7V0RI78-F1
#
_cell.length_a   1.000
_cell.length_b   1.000
_cell.length_c   1.000
_cell.angle_alpha   90.00
_cell.angle_beta   90.00
_cell.angle_gamma   90.00
#
_symmetry.space_group_name_H-M   'P 1'
#
loop_
_entity.id
_entity.type
_entity.pdbx_description
1 polymer ?
#
loop_
_entity_poly.entity_id
_entity_poly.type
_entity_poly.pdbx_seq_one_letter_code
_entity_poly.pdbx_strand_id
1 'polypeptide(L)'
;DPSSGVVSVSIKVAKGWHINSNTPLEEFFIPTELSVVGAGDAEITYPPHKLVKLGFHDKELALFDGTVELKAKISKTPKGSLTAKLRVQTCSDEICLEPETADLRIPVHVSPAS
;
A
#
# COMPACT_ATOMS: atom_id res chain seq x y z
N ASP A 1 -8.93 21.18 -17.36
CA ASP A 1 -9.47 20.48 -16.19
C ASP A 1 -8.44 19.43 -15.75
N PRO A 2 -8.00 19.36 -14.48
CA PRO A 2 -7.19 18.23 -14.07
C PRO A 2 -8.06 16.99 -14.08
N SER A 3 -7.78 16.05 -14.98
CA SER A 3 -8.50 14.78 -15.00
C SER A 3 -8.21 14.00 -13.72
N SER A 4 -9.23 13.33 -13.20
CA SER A 4 -9.04 12.27 -12.20
C SER A 4 -8.26 11.11 -12.80
N GLY A 5 -7.65 10.29 -11.95
CA GLY A 5 -6.80 9.18 -12.37
C GLY A 5 -6.87 8.01 -11.40
N VAL A 6 -6.37 6.86 -11.86
CA VAL A 6 -6.18 5.68 -11.01
C VAL A 6 -4.72 5.29 -11.05
N VAL A 7 -4.14 5.13 -9.87
CA VAL A 7 -2.76 4.68 -9.66
C VAL A 7 -2.82 3.30 -9.05
N SER A 8 -2.18 2.32 -9.69
CA SER A 8 -2.08 0.95 -9.17
C SER A 8 -0.66 0.72 -8.66
N VAL A 9 -0.54 0.18 -7.45
CA VAL A 9 0.73 -0.21 -6.84
C VAL A 9 0.68 -1.70 -6.54
N SER A 10 1.54 -2.46 -7.21
CA SER A 10 1.71 -3.90 -7.01
C SER A 10 2.88 -4.16 -6.06
N ILE A 11 2.62 -4.85 -4.96
CA ILE A 11 3.61 -5.22 -3.95
C ILE A 11 3.77 -6.73 -4.00
N LYS A 12 4.98 -7.20 -4.28
CA LYS A 12 5.32 -8.63 -4.23
C LYS A 12 5.96 -8.95 -2.90
N VAL A 13 5.20 -9.59 -2.02
CA VAL A 13 5.66 -10.08 -0.72
C VAL A 13 6.38 -11.42 -0.92
N ALA A 14 7.59 -11.54 -0.39
CA ALA A 14 8.37 -12.76 -0.49
C ALA A 14 7.70 -13.92 0.28
N LYS A 15 7.93 -15.16 -0.17
CA LYS A 15 7.42 -16.36 0.52
C LYS A 15 7.95 -16.40 1.97
N GLY A 16 7.07 -16.69 2.93
CA GLY A 16 7.40 -16.72 4.36
C GLY A 16 7.40 -15.34 5.03
N TRP A 17 7.08 -14.29 4.27
CA TRP A 17 6.90 -12.94 4.77
C TRP A 17 5.46 -12.46 4.55
N HIS A 18 5.10 -11.46 5.34
CA HIS A 18 3.81 -10.81 5.38
C HIS A 18 4.00 -9.31 5.52
N ILE A 19 3.00 -8.53 5.13
CA ILE A 19 2.88 -7.13 5.55
C ILE A 19 1.56 -6.97 6.31
N ASN A 20 1.53 -6.08 7.30
CA ASN A 20 0.28 -5.79 8.00
C ASN A 20 -0.77 -5.23 7.04
N SER A 21 -2.05 -5.47 7.33
CA SER A 21 -3.14 -4.84 6.57
C SER A 21 -3.20 -3.33 6.79
N ASN A 22 -4.09 -2.65 6.07
CA ASN A 22 -4.38 -1.24 6.30
C ASN A 22 -5.25 -0.98 7.55
N THR A 23 -5.74 -2.05 8.19
CA THR A 23 -6.50 -2.00 9.43
C THR A 23 -6.02 -3.12 10.37
N PRO A 24 -4.80 -2.99 10.94
CA PRO A 24 -4.30 -3.96 11.91
C PRO A 24 -5.29 -4.13 13.08
N LEU A 25 -5.33 -5.34 13.65
CA LEU A 25 -6.23 -5.64 14.76
C LEU A 25 -5.79 -5.01 16.08
N GLU A 26 -4.51 -4.62 16.19
CA GLU A 26 -3.93 -4.02 17.38
C GLU A 26 -3.07 -2.80 17.02
N GLU A 27 -3.17 -1.75 17.83
CA GLU A 27 -2.65 -0.40 17.51
C GLU A 27 -1.13 -0.30 17.44
N PHE A 28 -0.40 -1.25 18.04
CA PHE A 28 1.06 -1.25 18.01
C PHE A 28 1.64 -1.79 16.69
N PHE A 29 0.83 -2.48 15.87
CA PHE A 29 1.25 -2.90 14.53
C PHE A 29 1.10 -1.75 13.55
N ILE A 30 2.12 -1.62 12.70
CA ILE A 30 2.15 -0.55 11.74
C ILE A 30 1.32 -0.92 10.50
N PRO A 31 0.31 -0.11 10.12
CA PRO A 31 -0.51 -0.40 8.95
C PRO A 31 0.27 -0.27 7.64
N THR A 32 -0.15 -1.03 6.62
CA THR A 32 0.22 -0.72 5.23
C THR A 32 -0.53 0.50 4.77
N GLU A 33 0.19 1.55 4.39
CA GLU A 33 -0.37 2.84 3.99
C GLU A 33 0.19 3.27 2.64
N LEU A 34 -0.71 3.60 1.71
CA LEU A 34 -0.38 4.27 0.47
C LEU A 34 -0.85 5.71 0.53
N SER A 35 0.05 6.65 0.26
CA SER A 35 -0.29 8.07 0.08
C SER A 35 0.21 8.58 -1.26
N VAL A 36 -0.47 9.58 -1.81
CA VAL A 36 -0.14 10.16 -3.10
C VAL A 36 0.03 11.68 -2.95
N VAL A 37 1.17 12.20 -3.37
CA VAL A 37 1.56 13.59 -3.14
C VAL A 37 1.11 14.46 -4.32
N GLY A 38 0.51 15.61 -4.02
CA GLY A 38 0.17 16.63 -5.02
C GLY A 38 -1.01 16.26 -5.93
N ALA A 39 -1.79 15.24 -5.56
CA ALA A 39 -2.86 14.67 -6.38
C ALA A 39 -4.28 15.02 -5.91
N GLY A 40 -4.41 16.00 -5.02
CA GLY A 40 -5.66 16.31 -4.33
C GLY A 40 -6.09 15.18 -3.40
N ASP A 41 -7.40 14.99 -3.24
CA ASP A 41 -7.95 13.86 -2.50
C ASP A 41 -7.62 12.55 -3.20
N ALA A 42 -7.21 11.56 -2.41
CA ALA A 42 -6.89 10.22 -2.84
C ALA A 42 -7.70 9.20 -2.03
N GLU A 43 -8.52 8.40 -2.71
CA GLU A 43 -9.24 7.27 -2.12
C GLU A 43 -8.44 5.98 -2.38
N ILE A 44 -7.99 5.33 -1.31
CA ILE A 44 -7.19 4.10 -1.42
C ILE A 44 -8.09 2.87 -1.22
N THR A 45 -8.05 1.96 -2.17
CA THR A 45 -8.66 0.63 -2.06
C THR A 45 -7.56 -0.40 -1.82
N TYR A 46 -7.75 -1.20 -0.78
CA TYR A 46 -6.90 -2.33 -0.41
C TYR A 46 -7.62 -3.65 -0.74
N PRO A 47 -6.91 -4.74 -1.04
CA PRO A 47 -7.53 -6.05 -1.17
C PRO A 47 -7.98 -6.56 0.21
N PRO A 48 -8.82 -7.62 0.27
CA PRO A 48 -9.11 -8.30 1.51
C PRO A 48 -7.82 -8.83 2.17
N HIS A 49 -7.69 -8.64 3.49
CA HIS A 49 -6.60 -9.24 4.26
C HIS A 49 -6.96 -10.66 4.71
N LYS A 50 -5.97 -11.38 5.21
CA LYS A 50 -6.13 -12.68 5.86
C LYS A 50 -5.91 -12.54 7.36
N LEU A 51 -6.62 -13.34 8.14
CA LEU A 51 -6.31 -13.53 9.54
C LEU A 51 -5.31 -14.67 9.67
N VAL A 52 -4.15 -14.38 10.25
CA VAL A 52 -3.03 -15.33 10.35
C VAL A 52 -2.44 -15.23 11.74
N LYS A 53 -2.28 -16.37 12.41
CA LYS A 53 -1.47 -16.46 13.63
C LYS A 53 -0.01 -16.70 13.26
N LEU A 54 0.86 -15.76 13.62
CA LEU A 54 2.31 -15.89 13.48
C LEU A 54 2.91 -16.40 14.79
N GLY A 55 4.02 -17.13 14.70
CA GLY A 55 4.66 -17.81 15.84
C GLY A 55 5.07 -16.88 16.98
N PHE A 56 5.40 -15.63 16.70
CA PHE A 56 5.81 -14.64 17.70
C PHE A 56 4.66 -13.92 18.42
N HIS A 57 3.41 -14.12 18.01
CA HIS A 57 2.26 -13.38 18.53
C HIS A 57 1.07 -14.29 18.89
N ASP A 58 0.47 -14.07 20.06
CA ASP A 58 -0.54 -14.99 20.60
C ASP A 58 -1.92 -14.89 19.91
N LYS A 59 -2.24 -13.72 19.36
CA LYS A 59 -3.49 -13.45 18.61
C LYS A 59 -3.25 -13.47 17.10
N GLU A 60 -4.33 -13.68 16.35
CA GLU A 60 -4.33 -13.50 14.90
C GLU A 60 -4.01 -12.06 14.51
N LEU A 61 -3.33 -11.91 13.39
CA LEU A 61 -3.00 -10.63 12.77
C LEU A 61 -3.73 -10.52 11.44
N ALA A 62 -4.16 -9.31 11.09
CA ALA A 62 -4.71 -8.99 9.77
C ALA A 62 -3.56 -8.67 8.80
N LEU A 63 -3.23 -9.61 7.91
CA LEU A 63 -2.02 -9.57 7.07
C LEU A 63 -2.34 -9.68 5.57
N PHE A 64 -1.42 -9.17 4.75
CA PHE A 64 -1.32 -9.48 3.33
C PHE A 64 -0.10 -10.38 3.05
N ASP A 65 -0.22 -11.22 2.02
CA ASP A 65 0.85 -12.08 1.50
C ASP A 65 0.78 -12.16 -0.05
N GLY A 66 1.81 -12.74 -0.67
CA GLY A 66 1.84 -12.92 -2.12
C GLY A 66 1.89 -11.60 -2.89
N THR A 67 1.00 -11.43 -3.87
CA THR A 67 0.89 -10.18 -4.63
C THR A 67 -0.27 -9.35 -4.09
N VAL A 68 0.04 -8.14 -3.63
CA VAL A 68 -0.93 -7.19 -3.07
C VAL A 68 -1.08 -6.03 -4.03
N GLU A 69 -2.32 -5.78 -4.48
CA GLU A 69 -2.63 -4.71 -5.43
C GLU A 69 -3.39 -3.58 -4.72
N LEU A 70 -2.75 -2.43 -4.55
CA LEU A 70 -3.37 -1.23 -4.01
C LEU A 70 -3.78 -0.30 -5.15
N LYS A 71 -4.96 0.33 -5.02
CA LYS A 71 -5.43 1.32 -5.99
C LYS A 71 -5.71 2.64 -5.31
N ALA A 72 -5.14 3.72 -5.83
CA ALA A 72 -5.47 5.09 -5.43
C ALA A 72 -6.27 5.76 -6.54
N LYS A 73 -7.53 6.12 -6.27
CA LYS A 73 -8.28 7.04 -7.12
C LYS A 73 -7.90 8.46 -6.70
N ILE A 74 -7.34 9.23 -7.62
CA ILE A 74 -6.90 10.59 -7.36
C ILE A 74 -7.84 11.59 -8.06
N SER A 75 -8.17 12.67 -7.35
CA SER A 75 -9.01 13.74 -7.88
C SER A 75 -8.27 14.66 -8.86
N LYS A 76 -6.94 14.71 -8.79
CA LYS A 76 -6.10 15.54 -9.65
C LYS A 76 -4.87 14.79 -10.12
N THR A 77 -4.74 14.62 -11.43
CA THR A 77 -3.52 14.07 -12.03
C THR A 77 -2.47 15.19 -12.21
N PRO A 78 -1.26 15.11 -11.61
CA PRO A 78 -0.21 16.09 -11.80
C PRO A 78 0.42 15.97 -13.20
N LYS A 79 1.02 17.06 -13.68
CA LYS A 79 1.79 17.06 -14.93
C LYS A 79 3.17 16.46 -14.70
N GLY A 80 3.64 15.64 -15.65
CA GLY A 80 4.98 15.05 -15.61
C GLY A 80 5.04 13.79 -14.77
N SER A 81 5.17 13.91 -13.45
CA SER A 81 5.26 12.75 -12.55
C SER A 81 4.45 12.91 -11.28
N LEU A 82 3.95 11.78 -10.81
CA LEU A 82 3.29 11.60 -9.52
C LEU A 82 4.28 10.93 -8.55
N THR A 83 4.27 11.35 -7.28
CA THR A 83 4.98 10.63 -6.22
C THR A 83 3.95 9.93 -5.34
N ALA A 84 4.11 8.63 -5.16
CA ALA A 84 3.38 7.85 -4.17
C ALA A 84 4.35 7.37 -3.09
N LYS A 85 3.92 7.38 -1.83
CA LYS A 85 4.69 6.85 -0.71
C LYS A 85 3.97 5.62 -0.18
N LEU A 86 4.66 4.49 -0.21
CA LEU A 86 4.18 3.22 0.35
C LEU A 86 4.93 2.97 1.65
N ARG A 87 4.21 3.00 2.77
CA ARG A 87 4.75 2.64 4.07
C ARG A 87 4.24 1.27 4.48
N VAL A 88 5.15 0.39 4.89
CA VAL A 88 4.84 -1.00 5.28
C VAL A 88 5.64 -1.39 6.51
N GLN A 89 5.12 -2.36 7.25
CA GLN A 89 5.91 -3.15 8.19
C GLN A 89 5.81 -4.62 7.77
N THR A 90 6.98 -5.22 7.59
CA THR A 90 7.11 -6.59 7.11
C THR A 90 7.34 -7.52 8.29
N CYS A 91 6.59 -8.61 8.38
CA CYS A 91 6.70 -9.61 9.42
C CYS A 91 6.94 -11.00 8.84
N SER A 92 7.81 -11.79 9.48
CA SER A 92 7.97 -13.22 9.27
C SER A 92 7.19 -13.99 10.35
N ASP A 93 7.34 -15.30 10.43
CA ASP A 93 6.76 -16.08 11.54
C ASP A 93 7.43 -15.82 12.91
N GLU A 94 8.58 -15.15 12.93
CA GLU A 94 9.41 -14.96 14.14
C GLU A 94 9.52 -13.50 14.59
N ILE A 95 9.37 -12.54 13.67
CA ILE A 95 9.62 -11.13 13.97
C ILE A 95 8.92 -10.19 12.98
N CYS A 96 8.56 -8.99 13.44
CA CYS A 96 8.29 -7.83 12.59
C CYS A 96 9.53 -6.93 12.52
N LEU A 97 9.90 -6.56 11.30
CA LEU A 97 10.99 -5.62 11.05
C LEU A 97 10.57 -4.18 11.37
N GLU A 98 11.54 -3.28 11.41
CA GLU A 98 11.28 -1.85 11.42
C GLU A 98 10.44 -1.45 10.19
N PRO A 99 9.55 -0.45 10.32
CA PRO A 99 8.76 0.01 9.18
C PRO A 99 9.64 0.70 8.15
N GLU A 100 9.34 0.47 6.87
CA GLU A 100 10.02 1.09 5.74
C GLU A 100 9.03 1.96 4.95
N THR A 101 9.52 3.03 4.33
CA THR A 101 8.76 3.84 3.38
C THR A 101 9.47 3.89 2.03
N ALA A 102 8.81 3.37 1.00
CA ALA A 102 9.27 3.42 -0.37
C ALA A 102 8.65 4.62 -1.11
N ASP A 103 9.50 5.44 -1.73
CA ASP A 103 9.08 6.56 -2.57
C ASP A 103 9.02 6.10 -4.04
N LEU A 104 7.80 5.99 -4.57
CA LEU A 104 7.50 5.57 -5.93
C LEU A 104 7.29 6.79 -6.82
N ARG A 105 8.14 6.95 -7.84
CA ARG A 105 7.97 7.99 -8.86
C ARG A 105 7.32 7.42 -10.11
N ILE A 106 6.12 7.90 -10.42
CA ILE A 106 5.27 7.37 -11.49
C ILE A 106 5.16 8.43 -12.60
N PRO A 107 5.73 8.17 -13.80
CA PRO A 107 5.53 9.05 -14.95
C PRO A 107 4.06 9.09 -15.37
N VAL A 108 3.50 10.29 -15.48
CA VAL A 108 2.14 10.50 -15.95
C VAL A 108 2.18 10.72 -17.46
N HIS A 109 1.59 9.79 -18.21
CA HIS A 109 1.33 9.96 -19.63
C HIS A 109 -0.15 10.31 -19.80
N VAL A 110 -0.42 11.56 -20.16
CA VAL A 110 -1.78 11.99 -20.52
C VAL A 110 -1.99 11.61 -21.98
N SER A 111 -2.76 10.57 -22.24
CA SER A 111 -3.23 10.28 -23.59
C SER A 111 -4.18 11.39 -24.05
N PRO A 112 -4.11 11.86 -25.31
CA PRO A 112 -5.10 12.79 -25.85
C PRO A 112 -6.50 12.20 -25.72
N ALA A 113 -7.46 13.01 -25.32
CA ALA A 113 -8.87 12.65 -25.44
C ALA A 113 -9.19 12.42 -26.93
N SER A 114 -9.80 11.29 -27.26
CA SER A 114 -10.36 11.03 -28.60
C SER A 114 -11.61 11.85 -28.84
#